data_AF-H5SK52-F1
#
_entry.id   AF-H5SK52-F1
#
_cell.length_a   1.000
_cell.length_b   1.000
_cell.length_c   1.000
_cell.angle_alpha   90.00
_cell.angle_beta   90.00
_cell.angle_gamma   90.00
#
_symmetry.space_group_name_H-M   'P 1'
#
loop_
_entity.id
_entity.type
_entity.pdbx_description
1 polymer ?
#
loop_
_entity_poly.entity_id
_entity_poly.type
_entity_poly.pdbx_seq_one_letter_code
_entity_poly.pdbx_strand_id
1 'polypeptide(L)' 'MYAELTSSTNITVPTQTVNYQGQSLTVSGNGVLNGNTLILNLTYTGGGQALTCTSTLNKQ' A
#
# COMPACT_ATOMS: atom_id res chain seq x y z
N MET A 1 -5.16 -32.63 -10.42
CA MET A 1 -4.26 -31.60 -9.87
C MET A 1 -5.03 -30.28 -9.87
N TYR A 2 -5.67 -29.94 -8.75
CA TYR A 2 -6.31 -28.64 -8.58
C TYR A 2 -5.19 -27.65 -8.25
N ALA A 3 -4.72 -26.91 -9.26
CA ALA A 3 -3.97 -25.70 -8.98
C ALA A 3 -5.01 -24.70 -8.46
N GLU A 4 -5.05 -24.50 -7.14
CA GLU A 4 -5.67 -23.30 -6.61
C GLU A 4 -4.88 -22.15 -7.21
N LEU A 5 -5.45 -21.49 -8.21
CA LEU A 5 -4.98 -20.20 -8.66
C LEU A 5 -5.10 -19.31 -7.42
N THR A 6 -4.02 -19.11 -6.68
CA THR A 6 -3.97 -18.10 -5.62
C THR A 6 -4.11 -16.78 -6.35
N SER A 7 -5.35 -16.35 -6.58
CA SER A 7 -5.65 -15.13 -7.31
C SER A 7 -4.98 -13.99 -6.56
N SER A 8 -3.89 -13.49 -7.13
CA SER A 8 -3.16 -12.35 -6.60
C SER A 8 -3.53 -11.13 -7.44
N THR A 9 -4.21 -10.16 -6.83
CA THR A 9 -4.54 -8.89 -7.50
C THR A 9 -3.54 -7.84 -7.08
N ASN A 10 -2.80 -7.29 -8.05
CA ASN A 10 -1.94 -6.13 -7.82
C ASN A 10 -2.79 -4.88 -7.63
N ILE A 11 -2.43 -4.05 -6.66
CA ILE A 11 -3.12 -2.81 -6.33
C ILE A 11 -2.12 -1.66 -6.46
N THR A 12 -2.55 -0.58 -7.11
CA THR A 12 -1.80 0.68 -7.15
C THR A 12 -2.53 1.69 -6.28
N VAL A 13 -1.79 2.32 -5.36
CA VAL A 13 -2.29 3.47 -4.59
C VAL A 13 -1.82 4.73 -5.31
N PRO A 14 -2.74 5.50 -5.91
CA PRO A 14 -2.37 6.68 -6.68
C PRO A 14 -1.71 7.72 -5.79
N THR A 15 -0.77 8.47 -6.37
CA THR A 15 -0.10 9.55 -5.67
C THR A 15 -1.10 10.62 -5.26
N GLN A 16 -1.16 10.90 -3.97
CA GLN A 16 -2.01 11.93 -3.39
C GLN A 16 -1.19 12.83 -2.47
N THR A 17 -1.50 14.11 -2.44
CA THR A 17 -0.86 15.06 -1.54
C THR A 17 -1.84 15.44 -0.45
N VAL A 18 -1.42 15.30 0.80
CA VAL A 18 -2.21 15.62 1.99
C VAL A 18 -1.45 16.63 2.85
N ASN A 19 -2.16 17.61 3.41
CA ASN A 19 -1.58 18.52 4.40
C ASN A 19 -1.73 17.91 5.79
N TYR A 20 -0.61 17.65 6.44
CA TYR A 20 -0.55 17.12 7.81
C TYR A 20 0.29 18.04 8.68
N GLN A 21 -0.33 18.60 9.73
CA GLN A 21 0.32 19.55 10.65
C GLN A 21 1.01 20.72 9.93
N GLY A 22 0.39 21.24 8.87
CA GLY A 22 0.93 22.36 8.08
C GLY A 22 2.02 21.96 7.07
N GLN A 23 2.39 20.68 6.98
CA GLN A 23 3.34 20.16 6.01
C GLN A 23 2.65 19.38 4.90
N SER A 24 3.15 19.54 3.68
CA SER A 24 2.68 18.76 2.52
C SER A 24 3.36 17.39 2.52
N LEU A 25 2.55 16.33 2.63
CA LEU A 25 2.97 14.94 2.53
C LEU A 25 2.41 14.34 1.24
N THR A 26 3.28 13.78 0.42
CA THR A 26 2.88 12.95 -0.71
C THR A 26 2.79 11.50 -0.26
N VAL A 27 1.69 10.84 -0.54
CA VAL A 27 1.44 9.42 -0.25
C VAL A 27 1.25 8.70 -1.58
N SER A 28 1.96 7.60 -1.77
CA SER A 28 1.79 6.69 -2.91
C SER A 28 2.10 5.27 -2.47
N GLY A 29 1.79 4.28 -3.30
CA GLY A 29 2.11 2.91 -2.92
C GLY A 29 1.61 1.86 -3.87
N ASN A 30 1.86 0.62 -3.47
CA ASN A 30 1.43 -0.57 -4.18
C ASN A 30 1.09 -1.67 -3.18
N GLY A 31 0.31 -2.64 -3.62
CA GLY A 31 -0.01 -3.79 -2.80
C GLY A 31 -0.37 -5.02 -3.61
N VAL A 32 -0.57 -6.10 -2.90
CA VAL A 32 -1.05 -7.36 -3.45
C VAL A 32 -2.13 -7.92 -2.51
N LEU A 33 -3.29 -8.24 -3.08
CA LEU A 33 -4.29 -9.06 -2.42
C LEU A 33 -4.05 -10.51 -2.85
N ASN A 34 -3.60 -11.36 -1.93
CA ASN A 34 -3.37 -12.78 -2.18
C ASN A 34 -4.34 -13.60 -1.32
N GLY A 35 -5.40 -14.12 -1.93
CA GLY A 35 -6.48 -14.79 -1.21
C GLY A 35 -7.14 -13.83 -0.20
N ASN A 36 -7.02 -14.13 1.10
CA ASN A 36 -7.60 -13.34 2.18
C ASN A 36 -6.63 -12.34 2.82
N THR A 37 -5.39 -12.26 2.33
CA THR A 37 -4.35 -11.38 2.87
C THR A 37 -4.07 -10.24 1.90
N LEU A 38 -4.24 -9.01 2.36
CA LEU A 38 -3.84 -7.80 1.66
C LEU A 38 -2.52 -7.30 2.25
N ILE A 39 -1.49 -7.19 1.41
CA ILE A 39 -0.21 -6.57 1.75
C ILE A 39 -0.15 -5.22 1.02
N LEU A 40 -0.02 -4.12 1.77
CA LEU A 40 0.10 -2.76 1.24
C LEU A 40 1.48 -2.20 1.61
N ASN A 41 2.17 -1.61 0.65
CA ASN A 41 3.36 -0.81 0.85
C ASN A 41 3.01 0.64 0.52
N LEU A 42 3.02 1.50 1.55
CA LEU A 42 2.71 2.92 1.43
C LEU A 42 3.98 3.73 1.67
N THR A 43 4.34 4.58 0.74
CA THR A 43 5.45 5.52 0.86
C THR A 43 4.91 6.92 1.12
N TYR A 44 5.40 7.52 2.20
CA TYR A 44 5.13 8.88 2.62
C TYR A 44 6.38 9.72 2.35
N THR A 45 6.24 10.78 1.56
CA THR A 45 7.33 11.69 1.22
C THR A 45 6.98 13.10 1.68
N GLY A 46 7.87 13.72 2.45
CA GLY A 46 7.71 15.12 2.89
C GLY A 46 8.98 15.65 3.55
N GLY A 47 9.20 16.96 3.47
CA GLY A 47 10.39 17.59 4.07
C GLY A 47 11.73 17.04 3.56
N GLY A 48 11.77 16.52 2.33
CA GLY A 48 12.96 15.89 1.74
C GLY A 48 13.24 14.45 2.17
N GLN A 49 12.37 13.85 2.99
CA GLN A 49 12.52 12.47 3.46
C GLN A 49 11.39 11.58 2.91
N ALA A 50 11.68 10.28 2.79
CA ALA A 50 10.69 9.27 2.42
C ALA A 50 10.69 8.13 3.45
N LEU A 51 9.51 7.67 3.84
CA LEU A 51 9.30 6.53 4.73
C LEU A 51 8.32 5.56 4.07
N THR A 52 8.68 4.28 3.97
CA THR A 52 7.78 3.23 3.48
C THR A 52 7.30 2.36 4.64
N CYS A 53 5.99 2.20 4.76
CA CYS A 53 5.34 1.35 5.73
C CYS A 53 4.67 0.16 5.03
N THR A 54 4.83 -1.04 5.57
CA THR A 54 4.14 -2.24 5.09
C THR A 54 3.03 -2.63 6.07
N SER A 55 1.80 -2.72 5.57
CA SER A 55 0.63 -3.18 6.32
C SER A 55 0.14 -4.51 5.78
N THR A 56 -0.10 -5.48 6.66
CA THR A 56 -0.73 -6.76 6.31
C THR A 56 -2.11 -6.82 6.96
N LEU A 57 -3.16 -6.90 6.15
CA LEU A 57 -4.54 -7.01 6.59
C LEU A 57 -5.06 -8.38 6.18
N ASN A 58 -5.59 -9.14 7.14
CA ASN A 58 -6.25 -10.41 6.87
C ASN A 58 -7.76 -10.24 7.00
N LYS A 59 -8.52 -10.74 6.04
CA LYS A 59 -9.96 -10.90 6.19
C LYS A 59 -10.21 -11.97 7.26
N GLN A 60 -10.88 -11.57 8.35
CA GLN A 60 -11.36 -12.49 9.38
C GLN A 60 -12.55 -13.31 8.88
#